data_AF-A0A1F5B0Y7-F1
#
_entry.id   AF-A0A1F5B0Y7-F1
#
_cell.length_a   1.000
_cell.length_b   1.000
_cell.length_c   1.000
_cell.angle_alpha   90.00
_cell.angle_beta   90.00
_cell.angle_gamma   90.00
#
_symmetry.space_group_name_H-M   'P 1'
#
loop_
_entity.id
_entity.type
_entity.pdbx_description
1 polymer ?
#
loop_
_entity_poly.entity_id
_entity_poly.type
_entity_poly.pdbx_seq_one_letter_code
_entity_poly.pdbx_strand_id
1 'polypeptide(L)'
;MLDIDFAAVAIVFILVWSLIFVLRRVFFNPIDRVRSERQALLGGDRDAFRNASDAHENSLKTIEATLKSAKSAAEAIRAGLEAEAFQENGRIVSSVSGEYRSQVLRARQELDEKIKDLKKEMEVRADEFAETIEKRLLN
;
A
#
# COMPACT_ATOMS: atom_id res chain seq x y z
N MET A 1 61.13 34.85 71.71
CA MET A 1 60.91 35.84 70.64
C MET A 1 61.11 35.11 69.33
N LEU A 2 60.03 34.83 68.59
CA LEU A 2 60.14 34.48 67.18
C LEU A 2 60.32 35.82 66.46
N ASP A 3 61.56 36.18 66.16
CA ASP A 3 61.81 37.25 65.20
C ASP A 3 61.36 36.71 63.84
N ILE A 4 60.09 36.94 63.53
CA ILE A 4 59.56 36.71 62.20
C ILE A 4 60.23 37.75 61.32
N ASP A 5 61.26 37.32 60.62
CA ASP A 5 61.94 38.14 59.64
C ASP A 5 60.95 38.35 58.48
N PHE A 6 60.23 39.48 58.50
CA PHE A 6 59.20 39.82 57.51
C PHE A 6 59.73 39.72 56.07
N ALA A 7 61.04 39.94 55.88
CA ALA A 7 61.73 39.73 54.62
C ALA A 7 61.71 38.25 54.18
N ALA A 8 62.00 37.30 55.08
CA ALA A 8 61.98 35.87 54.76
C ALA A 8 60.57 35.38 54.42
N VAL A 9 59.55 35.84 55.15
CA VAL A 9 58.14 35.52 54.87
C VAL A 9 57.73 36.08 53.50
N ALA A 10 58.10 37.33 53.18
CA ALA A 10 57.81 37.94 51.89
C ALA A 10 58.47 37.19 50.72
N ILE A 11 59.73 36.77 50.88
CA ILE A 11 60.46 36.01 49.85
C ILE A 11 59.80 34.65 49.60
N VAL A 12 59.46 33.91 50.66
CA VAL A 12 58.75 32.62 50.54
C VAL A 12 57.39 32.82 49.88
N PHE A 13 56.66 33.88 50.22
CA PHE A 13 55.37 34.20 49.61
C PHE A 13 55.51 34.45 48.10
N ILE A 14 56.49 35.25 47.68
CA ILE A 14 56.78 35.50 46.25
C ILE A 14 57.14 34.19 45.53
N LEU A 15 57.96 33.34 46.14
CA LEU A 15 58.34 32.04 45.57
C LEU A 15 57.13 31.12 45.38
N VAL A 16 56.28 31.00 46.40
CA VAL A 16 55.07 30.17 46.33
C VAL A 16 54.09 30.73 45.30
N TRP A 17 53.91 32.05 45.25
CA TRP A 17 53.01 32.68 44.28
C TRP A 17 53.50 32.54 42.84
N SER A 18 54.81 32.69 42.62
CA SER A 18 55.46 32.43 41.33
C SER A 18 55.29 30.97 40.93
N LEU A 19 55.51 30.03 41.85
CA LEU A 19 55.33 28.60 41.62
C LEU A 19 53.88 28.27 41.23
N ILE A 20 52.89 28.80 41.95
CA ILE A 20 51.46 28.66 41.63
C ILE A 20 51.17 29.20 40.23
N PHE A 21 51.72 30.37 39.89
CA PHE A 21 51.54 30.97 38.56
C PHE A 21 52.11 30.09 37.44
N VAL A 22 53.32 29.55 37.63
CA VAL A 22 53.96 28.64 36.67
C VAL A 22 53.17 27.33 36.55
N LEU A 23 52.79 26.70 37.65
CA LEU A 23 51.99 25.48 37.64
C LEU A 23 50.64 25.69 36.95
N ARG A 24 49.96 26.81 37.22
CA ARG A 24 48.69 27.16 36.56
C ARG A 24 48.84 27.27 35.05
N ARG A 25 49.90 27.95 34.60
CA ARG A 25 50.19 28.18 33.18
C ARG A 25 50.63 26.90 32.46
N VAL A 26 51.49 26.09 33.07
CA VAL A 26 52.20 24.97 32.44
C VAL A 26 51.47 23.64 32.60
N PHE A 27 50.79 23.40 33.72
CA PHE A 27 50.15 22.11 34.01
C PHE A 27 48.62 22.19 33.96
N PHE A 28 48.00 23.11 34.71
CA PHE A 28 46.54 23.10 34.86
C PHE A 28 45.81 23.49 33.56
N ASN A 29 46.20 24.58 32.91
CA ASN A 29 45.59 25.02 31.65
C ASN A 29 45.61 23.96 30.53
N PRO A 30 46.74 23.30 30.22
CA PRO A 30 46.74 22.27 29.19
C PRO A 30 45.95 21.01 29.57
N ILE A 31 45.96 20.61 30.85
CA ILE A 31 45.17 19.47 31.33
C ILE A 31 43.67 19.74 31.17
N ASP A 32 43.21 20.93 31.57
CA ASP A 32 41.81 21.31 31.43
C ASP A 32 41.38 21.36 29.96
N ARG A 33 42.25 21.87 29.08
CA ARG A 33 42.00 21.88 27.63
C ARG A 33 41.80 20.46 27.08
N VAL A 34 42.73 19.54 27.34
CA VAL A 34 42.63 18.15 26.87
C VAL A 34 41.41 17.44 27.45
N ARG A 35 41.06 17.70 28.71
CA ARG A 35 39.87 17.13 29.34
C ARG A 35 38.59 17.66 28.70
N SER A 36 38.52 18.97 28.44
CA SER A 36 37.36 19.59 27.78
C SER A 36 37.19 19.10 26.34
N GLU A 37 38.29 18.91 25.61
CA GLU A 37 38.30 18.42 24.23
C GLU A 37 37.83 16.95 24.18
N ARG A 38 38.32 16.10 25.08
CA ARG A 38 37.83 14.71 25.20
C ARG A 38 36.36 14.64 25.60
N GLN A 39 35.91 15.49 26.52
CA GLN A 39 34.49 15.54 26.90
C GLN A 39 33.61 16.01 25.75
N ALA A 40 34.06 17.00 24.97
CA ALA A 40 33.35 17.48 23.79
C ALA A 40 33.27 16.41 22.69
N LEU A 41 34.36 15.69 22.44
CA LEU A 41 34.39 14.58 21.48
C LEU A 41 33.46 13.43 21.90
N LEU A 42 33.58 12.95 23.14
CA LEU A 42 32.73 11.87 23.66
C LEU A 42 31.24 12.28 23.75
N GLY A 43 30.96 13.54 24.05
CA GLY A 43 29.61 14.09 24.03
C GLY A 43 29.04 14.15 22.61
N GLY A 44 29.81 14.68 21.67
CA GLY A 44 29.44 14.75 20.26
C GLY A 44 29.16 13.38 19.64
N ASP A 45 30.00 12.38 19.93
CA ASP A 45 29.80 11.01 19.44
C ASP A 45 28.51 10.39 20.00
N ARG A 46 28.20 10.67 21.27
CA ARG A 46 26.99 10.17 21.93
C ARG A 46 25.72 10.81 21.36
N ASP A 47 25.75 12.11 21.11
CA ASP A 47 24.63 12.82 20.50
C ASP A 47 24.46 12.41 19.03
N ALA A 48 25.55 12.23 18.29
CA ALA A 48 25.52 11.71 16.91
C ALA A 48 24.92 10.30 16.87
N PHE A 49 25.33 9.40 17.78
CA PHE A 49 24.78 8.06 17.88
C PHE A 49 23.28 8.09 18.21
N ARG A 50 22.87 8.92 19.17
CA ARG A 50 21.46 9.07 19.55
C ARG A 50 20.62 9.57 18.38
N ASN A 51 21.07 10.62 17.71
CA ASN A 51 20.37 11.18 16.56
C ASN A 51 20.28 10.18 15.40
N ALA A 52 21.34 9.41 15.14
CA ALA A 52 21.34 8.36 14.14
C ALA A 52 20.35 7.23 14.48
N SER A 53 20.31 6.80 15.76
CA SER A 53 19.36 5.80 16.24
C SER A 53 17.91 6.27 16.12
N ASP A 54 17.62 7.50 16.56
CA ASP A 54 16.28 8.09 16.50
C ASP A 54 15.83 8.27 15.03
N ALA A 55 16.73 8.68 14.14
CA ALA A 55 16.46 8.77 12.70
C ALA A 55 16.17 7.40 12.08
N HIS A 56 16.90 6.36 12.51
CA HIS A 56 16.68 4.99 12.03
C HIS A 56 15.32 4.45 12.49
N GLU A 57 14.96 4.65 13.75
CA GLU A 57 13.68 4.21 14.31
C GLU A 57 12.51 4.94 13.63
N ASN A 58 12.62 6.25 13.42
CA ASN A 58 11.61 7.03 12.71
C ASN A 58 11.46 6.60 11.25
N SER A 59 12.56 6.27 10.59
CA SER A 59 12.54 5.76 9.22
C SER A 59 11.84 4.40 9.16
N LEU A 60 12.12 3.50 10.10
CA LEU A 60 11.45 2.20 10.20
C LEU A 60 9.95 2.35 10.43
N LYS A 61 9.53 3.19 11.39
CA LYS A 61 8.12 3.48 11.64
C LYS A 61 7.41 4.02 10.40
N THR A 62 8.07 4.90 9.65
CA THR A 62 7.53 5.47 8.41
C THR A 62 7.39 4.41 7.33
N ILE A 63 8.37 3.52 7.18
CA ILE A 63 8.32 2.41 6.22
C ILE A 63 7.20 1.44 6.59
N GLU A 64 7.05 1.07 7.87
CA GLU A 64 5.98 0.20 8.32
C GLU A 64 4.60 0.82 8.09
N ALA A 65 4.43 2.11 8.38
CA ALA A 65 3.19 2.83 8.15
C ALA A 65 2.83 2.90 6.66
N THR A 66 3.80 3.22 5.80
CA THR A 66 3.58 3.27 4.35
C THR A 66 3.27 1.89 3.78
N LEU A 67 3.96 0.84 4.24
CA LEU A 67 3.67 -0.54 3.83
C LEU A 67 2.26 -0.97 4.23
N LYS A 68 1.85 -0.66 5.47
CA LYS A 68 0.49 -0.96 5.95
C LYS A 68 -0.57 -0.21 5.12
N SER A 69 -0.34 1.08 4.86
CA SER A 69 -1.24 1.87 4.03
C SER A 69 -1.32 1.35 2.59
N ALA A 70 -0.20 0.97 1.99
CA ALA A 70 -0.15 0.43 0.65
C ALA A 70 -0.89 -0.91 0.54
N LYS A 71 -0.73 -1.79 1.53
CA LYS A 71 -1.48 -3.06 1.60
C LYS A 71 -2.98 -2.82 1.69
N SER A 72 -3.42 -1.94 2.59
CA SER A 72 -4.84 -1.60 2.73
C SER A 72 -5.42 -0.98 1.45
N ALA A 73 -4.67 -0.09 0.79
CA ALA A 73 -5.09 0.49 -0.49
C ALA A 73 -5.19 -0.58 -1.59
N ALA A 74 -4.23 -1.50 -1.66
CA ALA A 74 -4.26 -2.60 -2.63
C ALA A 74 -5.45 -3.55 -2.40
N GLU A 75 -5.75 -3.88 -1.14
CA GLU A 75 -6.91 -4.68 -0.78
C GLU A 75 -8.22 -3.97 -1.16
N ALA A 76 -8.32 -2.67 -0.91
CA ALA A 76 -9.49 -1.88 -1.29
C ALA A 76 -9.68 -1.82 -2.82
N ILE A 77 -8.60 -1.62 -3.59
CA ILE A 77 -8.63 -1.64 -5.06
C ILE A 77 -9.08 -3.02 -5.56
N ARG A 78 -8.50 -4.08 -4.99
CA ARG A 78 -8.85 -5.46 -5.38
C ARG A 78 -10.32 -5.76 -5.09
N ALA A 79 -10.81 -5.41 -3.91
CA ALA A 79 -12.21 -5.61 -3.55
C ALA A 79 -13.16 -4.81 -4.47
N GLY A 80 -12.77 -3.59 -4.84
CA GLY A 80 -13.51 -2.77 -5.79
C GLY A 80 -13.59 -3.41 -7.19
N LEU A 81 -12.45 -3.86 -7.71
CA LEU A 81 -12.38 -4.55 -9.01
C LEU A 81 -13.15 -5.87 -9.02
N GLU A 82 -13.08 -6.64 -7.94
CA GLU A 82 -13.87 -7.88 -7.81
C GLU A 82 -15.37 -7.56 -7.81
N ALA A 83 -15.82 -6.53 -7.09
CA ALA A 83 -17.21 -6.10 -7.08
C ALA A 83 -17.70 -5.61 -8.47
N GLU A 84 -16.91 -4.79 -9.16
CA GLU A 84 -17.20 -4.36 -10.54
C GLU A 84 -17.27 -5.56 -11.49
N ALA A 85 -16.33 -6.49 -11.42
CA ALA A 85 -16.33 -7.68 -12.25
C ALA A 85 -17.57 -8.55 -12.00
N PHE A 86 -18.00 -8.71 -10.73
CA PHE A 86 -19.24 -9.41 -10.41
C PHE A 86 -20.47 -8.70 -10.97
N GLN A 87 -20.54 -7.38 -10.86
CA GLN A 87 -21.65 -6.59 -11.38
C GLN A 87 -21.74 -6.70 -12.91
N GLU A 88 -20.61 -6.56 -13.61
CA GLU A 88 -20.57 -6.62 -15.07
C GLU A 88 -20.87 -8.04 -15.57
N ASN A 89 -20.32 -9.08 -14.92
CA ASN A 89 -20.69 -10.46 -15.22
C ASN A 89 -22.20 -10.69 -15.05
N GLY A 90 -22.80 -10.17 -13.98
CA GLY A 90 -24.25 -10.23 -13.77
C GLY A 90 -25.04 -9.54 -14.88
N ARG A 91 -24.58 -8.37 -15.33
CA ARG A 91 -25.18 -7.60 -16.42
C ARG A 91 -25.13 -8.37 -17.74
N ILE A 92 -23.97 -8.93 -18.09
CA ILE A 92 -23.76 -9.74 -19.30
C ILE A 92 -24.63 -11.00 -19.26
N VAL A 93 -24.63 -11.74 -18.14
CA VAL A 93 -25.45 -12.95 -18.00
C VAL A 93 -26.93 -12.62 -18.14
N SER A 94 -27.39 -11.50 -17.57
CA SER A 94 -28.78 -11.06 -17.69
C SER A 94 -29.14 -10.65 -19.12
N SER A 95 -28.27 -9.89 -19.80
CA SER A 95 -28.54 -9.47 -21.19
C SER A 95 -28.59 -10.67 -22.12
N VAL A 96 -27.60 -11.56 -22.02
CA VAL A 96 -27.52 -12.78 -22.81
C VAL A 96 -28.74 -13.66 -22.54
N SER A 97 -29.11 -13.89 -21.28
CA SER A 97 -30.31 -14.67 -20.94
C SER A 97 -31.61 -14.07 -21.51
N GLY A 98 -31.72 -12.74 -21.52
CA GLY A 98 -32.85 -12.03 -22.14
C GLY A 98 -32.89 -12.22 -23.66
N GLU A 99 -31.76 -12.06 -24.32
CA GLU A 99 -31.62 -12.27 -25.77
C GLU A 99 -31.96 -13.71 -26.16
N TYR A 100 -31.40 -14.70 -25.47
CA TYR A 100 -31.70 -16.12 -25.70
C TYR A 100 -33.19 -16.43 -25.52
N ARG A 101 -33.83 -15.92 -24.46
CA ARG A 101 -35.29 -16.07 -24.29
C ARG A 101 -36.06 -15.47 -25.46
N SER A 102 -35.67 -14.29 -25.93
CA SER A 102 -36.32 -13.64 -27.07
C SER A 102 -36.16 -14.44 -28.38
N GLN A 103 -35.00 -15.07 -28.57
CA GLN A 103 -34.74 -15.93 -29.73
C GLN A 103 -35.55 -17.21 -29.67
N VAL A 104 -35.64 -17.85 -28.49
CA VAL A 104 -36.46 -19.05 -28.28
C VAL A 104 -37.94 -18.75 -28.51
N LEU A 105 -38.44 -17.60 -28.06
CA LEU A 105 -39.83 -17.18 -28.29
C LEU A 105 -40.10 -16.96 -29.78
N ARG A 106 -39.20 -16.27 -30.49
CA ARG A 106 -39.31 -16.09 -31.96
C ARG A 106 -39.28 -17.42 -32.70
N ALA A 107 -38.33 -18.29 -32.38
CA ALA A 107 -38.24 -19.61 -32.99
C ALA A 107 -39.50 -20.47 -32.76
N ARG A 108 -40.13 -20.37 -31.58
CA ARG A 108 -41.42 -21.02 -31.30
C ARG A 108 -42.56 -20.46 -32.15
N GLN A 109 -42.64 -19.13 -32.28
CA GLN A 109 -43.67 -18.49 -33.13
C GLN A 109 -43.52 -18.89 -34.60
N GLU A 110 -42.30 -18.88 -35.14
CA GLU A 110 -42.03 -19.33 -36.51
C GLU A 110 -42.38 -20.82 -36.71
N LEU A 111 -42.14 -21.66 -35.70
CA LEU A 111 -42.54 -23.08 -35.72
C LEU A 111 -44.06 -23.24 -35.76
N ASP A 112 -44.79 -22.51 -34.93
CA ASP A 112 -46.25 -22.55 -34.89
C ASP A 112 -46.87 -22.06 -36.21
N GLU A 113 -46.30 -21.04 -36.84
CA GLU A 113 -46.71 -20.58 -38.17
C GLU A 113 -46.45 -21.65 -39.23
N LYS A 114 -45.25 -22.23 -39.26
CA LYS A 114 -44.93 -23.32 -40.19
C LYS A 114 -45.85 -24.53 -40.02
N ILE A 115 -46.21 -24.88 -38.79
CA ILE A 115 -47.15 -25.98 -38.51
C ILE A 115 -48.54 -25.66 -39.06
N LYS A 116 -49.02 -24.41 -38.90
CA LYS A 116 -50.32 -23.99 -39.46
C LYS A 116 -50.32 -24.04 -40.98
N ASP A 117 -49.25 -23.56 -41.61
CA ASP A 117 -49.14 -23.57 -43.08
C ASP A 117 -49.05 -24.99 -43.62
N LEU A 118 -48.25 -25.85 -42.98
CA LEU A 118 -48.16 -27.27 -43.34
C LEU A 118 -49.51 -27.99 -43.20
N LYS A 119 -50.27 -27.68 -42.14
CA LYS A 119 -51.60 -28.26 -41.92
C LYS A 119 -52.58 -27.86 -43.03
N LYS A 120 -52.58 -26.58 -43.44
CA LYS A 120 -53.39 -26.11 -44.58
C LYS A 120 -52.98 -26.80 -45.88
N GLU A 121 -51.67 -26.93 -46.14
CA GLU A 121 -51.18 -27.60 -47.33
C GLU A 121 -51.58 -29.08 -47.34
N MET A 122 -51.54 -29.76 -46.19
CA MET A 122 -52.01 -31.15 -46.07
C MET A 122 -53.52 -31.28 -46.27
N GLU A 123 -54.34 -30.34 -45.78
CA GLU A 123 -55.79 -30.32 -46.04
C GLU A 123 -56.07 -30.19 -47.55
N VAL A 124 -55.42 -29.25 -48.24
CA VAL A 124 -55.57 -29.08 -49.69
C VAL A 124 -55.16 -30.35 -50.45
N ARG A 125 -54.01 -30.95 -50.10
CA ARG A 125 -53.56 -32.19 -50.75
C ARG A 125 -54.49 -33.37 -50.44
N ALA A 126 -55.09 -33.43 -49.25
CA ALA A 126 -56.05 -34.46 -48.90
C ALA A 126 -57.33 -34.34 -49.75
N ASP A 127 -57.82 -33.13 -49.96
CA ASP A 127 -58.97 -32.85 -50.83
C ASP A 127 -58.66 -33.21 -52.29
N GLU A 128 -57.48 -32.85 -52.80
CA GLU A 128 -57.02 -33.25 -54.15
C GLU A 128 -56.93 -34.78 -54.30
N PHE A 129 -56.43 -35.48 -53.28
CA PHE A 129 -56.40 -36.94 -53.28
C PHE A 129 -57.81 -37.54 -53.26
N ALA A 130 -58.72 -36.99 -52.47
CA ALA A 130 -60.11 -37.43 -52.41
C ALA A 130 -60.81 -37.28 -53.78
N GLU A 131 -60.66 -36.12 -54.43
CA GLU A 131 -61.17 -35.88 -55.79
C GLU A 131 -60.59 -36.87 -56.81
N THR A 132 -59.30 -37.17 -56.70
CA THR A 132 -58.63 -38.11 -57.61
C THR A 132 -59.13 -39.54 -57.44
N ILE A 133 -59.41 -39.95 -56.20
CA ILE A 133 -60.01 -41.24 -55.88
C ILE A 133 -61.44 -41.32 -56.42
N GLU A 134 -62.24 -40.26 -56.21
CA GLU A 134 -63.64 -40.20 -56.67
C GLU A 134 -63.74 -40.31 -58.20
N LYS A 135 -62.89 -39.57 -58.94
CA LYS A 135 -62.78 -39.66 -60.41
C LYS A 135 -62.35 -41.04 -60.92
N ARG A 136 -61.62 -41.83 -60.11
CA ARG A 136 -61.22 -43.21 -60.44
C ARG A 136 -62.25 -44.27 -60.06
N LEU A 137 -63.17 -43.97 -59.14
CA LEU A 137 -64.24 -44.87 -58.70
C LEU A 137 -65.54 -44.71 -59.50
N LEU A 138 -65.75 -43.53 -60.10
CA LEU A 138 -66.90 -43.21 -60.96
C LEU A 138 -66.69 -43.51 -62.46
N ASN A 139 -65.48 -43.95 -62.83
CA ASN A 139 -65.18 -44.58 -64.13
C ASN A 139 -65.05 -46.10 -63.94
#